data_AF-A0A7S3DQJ7-F1
#
_entry.id   AF-A0A7S3DQJ7-F1
#
_cell.length_a   1.000
_cell.length_b   1.000
_cell.length_c   1.000
_cell.angle_alpha   90.00
_cell.angle_beta   90.00
_cell.angle_gamma   90.00
#
_symmetry.space_group_name_H-M   'P 1'
#
loop_
_entity.id
_entity.type
_entity.pdbx_description
1 polymer ?
#
loop_
_entity_poly.entity_id
_entity_poly.type
_entity_poly.pdbx_seq_one_letter_code
_entity_poly.pdbx_strand_id
1 'polypeptide(L)'
;GDFDHQDAIQKTLQGATYAICTAAGPTKPSEYPKDFMLNFISQKVWPVLEKETSFKVFLYQSGGFANVPGQSLPFMTKAIRHTLGRFVLGLEPILKDNEAVTEFMVQNNKKESFDFIVTRPSIMEELSEEKPVQANHEAGSSTAISFANLAAFSVDSLTDESLYGKFPFVVPKTE
;
A
#
# COMPACT_ATOMS: atom_id res chain seq x y z
N GLY A 1 -15.72 -9.44 -8.46
CA GLY A 1 -14.58 -10.37 -8.33
C GLY A 1 -14.31 -10.58 -6.86
N ASP A 2 -13.56 -11.62 -6.53
CA ASP A 2 -13.03 -11.88 -5.19
C ASP A 2 -11.51 -12.09 -5.30
N PHE A 3 -10.84 -12.31 -4.16
CA PHE A 3 -9.38 -12.48 -4.09
C PHE A 3 -8.89 -13.84 -4.60
N ASP A 4 -9.77 -14.82 -4.78
CA ASP A 4 -9.44 -16.20 -5.16
C ASP A 4 -9.68 -16.48 -6.65
N HIS A 5 -10.45 -15.63 -7.34
CA HIS A 5 -10.84 -15.78 -8.73
C HIS A 5 -9.70 -15.40 -9.71
N GLN A 6 -8.73 -16.31 -9.86
CA GLN A 6 -7.51 -16.11 -10.66
C GLN A 6 -7.77 -15.62 -12.09
N ASP A 7 -8.77 -16.18 -12.79
CA ASP A 7 -9.08 -15.81 -14.18
C ASP A 7 -9.54 -14.35 -14.29
N ALA A 8 -10.32 -13.87 -13.32
CA ALA A 8 -10.78 -12.49 -13.28
C ALA A 8 -9.62 -11.52 -12.98
N ILE A 9 -8.71 -11.92 -12.08
CA ILE A 9 -7.49 -11.15 -11.77
C ILE A 9 -6.62 -11.05 -13.02
N GLN A 10 -6.36 -12.16 -13.70
CA GLN A 10 -5.56 -12.18 -14.92
C GLN A 10 -6.18 -11.30 -16.00
N LYS A 11 -7.50 -11.44 -16.25
CA LYS A 11 -8.20 -10.62 -17.23
C LYS A 11 -8.15 -9.11 -16.91
N THR A 12 -8.13 -8.75 -15.63
CA THR A 12 -8.07 -7.36 -15.18
C THR A 12 -6.68 -6.75 -15.42
N LEU A 13 -5.62 -7.54 -15.27
CA LEU A 13 -4.24 -7.08 -15.39
C LEU A 13 -3.67 -7.25 -16.81
N GLN A 14 -4.31 -8.04 -17.66
CA GLN A 14 -3.83 -8.33 -19.01
C GLN A 14 -3.70 -7.05 -19.86
N GLY A 15 -2.51 -6.81 -20.41
CA GLY A 15 -2.21 -5.64 -21.23
C GLY A 15 -2.12 -4.32 -20.44
N ALA A 16 -2.10 -4.36 -19.11
CA ALA A 16 -1.96 -3.17 -18.29
C ALA A 16 -0.53 -2.61 -18.39
N THR A 17 -0.42 -1.27 -18.40
CA THR A 17 0.86 -0.56 -18.24
C THR A 17 1.12 -0.24 -16.77
N TYR A 18 0.05 -0.05 -16.00
CA TYR A 18 0.08 0.34 -14.60
C TYR A 18 -0.99 -0.43 -13.84
N ALA A 19 -0.74 -0.74 -12.57
CA ALA A 19 -1.74 -1.32 -11.69
C ALA A 19 -1.68 -0.68 -10.31
N ILE A 20 -2.86 -0.39 -9.76
CA ILE A 20 -3.03 0.13 -8.40
C ILE A 20 -3.80 -0.92 -7.61
N CYS A 21 -3.28 -1.31 -6.45
CA CYS A 21 -3.96 -2.17 -5.49
C CYS A 21 -4.31 -1.36 -4.24
N THR A 22 -5.59 -1.02 -4.11
CA THR A 22 -6.20 -0.46 -2.89
C THR A 22 -7.03 -1.50 -2.13
N ALA A 23 -6.83 -2.78 -2.44
CA ALA A 23 -7.59 -3.86 -1.85
C ALA A 23 -7.23 -4.04 -0.36
N ALA A 24 -8.24 -4.40 0.43
CA ALA A 24 -8.10 -4.67 1.85
C ALA A 24 -8.82 -5.97 2.21
N GLY A 25 -8.29 -6.68 3.21
CA GLY A 25 -8.97 -7.84 3.78
C GLY A 25 -10.16 -7.45 4.67
N PRO A 26 -10.76 -8.43 5.38
CA PRO A 26 -11.87 -8.18 6.30
C PRO A 26 -11.56 -7.08 7.32
N THR A 27 -12.55 -6.21 7.56
CA THR A 27 -12.41 -5.08 8.50
C THR A 27 -12.38 -5.51 9.96
N LYS A 28 -12.86 -6.72 10.26
CA LYS A 28 -12.76 -7.33 11.59
C LYS A 28 -11.42 -8.07 11.70
N PRO A 29 -10.52 -7.65 12.59
CA PRO A 29 -9.21 -8.29 12.71
C PRO A 29 -9.28 -9.78 13.09
N SER A 30 -10.29 -10.18 13.87
CA SER A 30 -10.49 -11.59 14.24
C SER A 30 -10.88 -12.50 13.07
N GLU A 31 -11.35 -11.91 11.96
CA GLU A 31 -11.72 -12.63 10.73
C GLU A 31 -10.62 -12.50 9.66
N TYR A 32 -9.53 -11.78 9.94
CA TYR A 32 -8.47 -11.55 8.98
C TYR A 32 -7.64 -12.84 8.77
N PRO A 33 -7.67 -13.44 7.56
CA PRO A 33 -6.91 -14.64 7.31
C PRO A 33 -5.41 -14.38 7.43
N LYS A 34 -4.65 -15.36 7.89
CA LYS A 34 -3.20 -15.26 7.96
C LYS A 34 -2.63 -15.06 6.55
N ASP A 35 -1.73 -14.08 6.41
CA ASP A 35 -1.00 -13.78 5.17
C ASP A 35 -1.95 -13.50 3.97
N PHE A 36 -3.13 -12.92 4.22
CA PHE A 36 -4.18 -12.72 3.23
C PHE A 36 -3.71 -11.89 2.02
N MET A 37 -3.26 -10.66 2.27
CA MET A 37 -2.76 -9.77 1.23
C MET A 37 -1.44 -10.27 0.68
N LEU A 38 -0.56 -10.85 1.51
CA LEU A 38 0.67 -11.48 1.01
C LEU A 38 0.36 -12.56 -0.03
N ASN A 39 -0.58 -13.47 0.24
CA ASN A 39 -0.96 -14.54 -0.67
C ASN A 39 -1.61 -13.98 -1.95
N PHE A 40 -2.51 -13.00 -1.81
CA PHE A 40 -3.10 -12.34 -2.96
C PHE A 40 -2.04 -11.69 -3.86
N ILE A 41 -1.14 -10.90 -3.30
CA ILE A 41 -0.10 -10.21 -4.06
C ILE A 41 0.89 -11.22 -4.65
N SER A 42 1.49 -12.07 -3.81
CA SER A 42 2.60 -12.95 -4.24
C SER A 42 2.18 -14.08 -5.16
N GLN A 43 0.96 -14.61 -5.01
CA GLN A 43 0.52 -15.79 -5.75
C GLN A 43 -0.41 -15.46 -6.92
N LYS A 44 -1.13 -14.34 -6.86
CA LYS A 44 -2.21 -14.03 -7.82
C LYS A 44 -1.89 -12.83 -8.70
N VAL A 45 -1.42 -11.73 -8.10
CA VAL A 45 -1.15 -10.47 -8.81
C VAL A 45 0.25 -10.47 -9.42
N TRP A 46 1.28 -10.63 -8.59
CA TRP A 46 2.69 -10.49 -9.00
C TRP A 46 3.07 -11.40 -10.18
N PRO A 47 2.68 -12.70 -10.21
CA PRO A 47 3.03 -13.57 -11.34
C PRO A 47 2.34 -13.21 -12.65
N VAL A 48 1.24 -12.46 -12.61
CA VAL A 48 0.59 -11.94 -13.82
C VAL A 48 1.37 -10.72 -14.31
N LEU A 49 1.68 -9.78 -13.40
CA LEU A 49 2.46 -8.59 -13.73
C LEU A 49 3.84 -8.92 -14.31
N GLU A 50 4.54 -9.94 -13.77
CA GLU A 50 5.84 -10.37 -14.30
C GLU A 50 5.79 -10.91 -15.75
N LYS A 51 4.61 -11.30 -16.24
CA LYS A 51 4.43 -11.80 -17.62
C LYS A 51 4.08 -10.69 -18.61
N GLU A 52 3.66 -9.53 -18.13
CA GLU A 52 3.23 -8.40 -18.95
C GLU A 52 4.44 -7.57 -19.38
N THR A 53 4.85 -7.70 -20.64
CA THR A 53 6.06 -7.03 -21.16
C THR A 53 5.94 -5.50 -21.24
N SER A 54 4.72 -4.96 -21.26
CA SER A 54 4.44 -3.52 -21.27
C SER A 54 4.23 -2.92 -19.88
N PHE A 55 4.23 -3.74 -18.83
CA PHE A 55 3.93 -3.30 -17.47
C PHE A 55 5.10 -2.48 -16.90
N LYS A 56 4.79 -1.35 -16.27
CA LYS A 56 5.79 -0.38 -15.81
C LYS A 56 5.82 -0.22 -14.31
N VAL A 57 4.66 0.00 -13.68
CA VAL A 57 4.62 0.30 -12.24
C VAL A 57 3.44 -0.38 -11.55
N PHE A 58 3.74 -1.05 -10.43
CA PHE A 58 2.75 -1.53 -9.48
C PHE A 58 2.71 -0.66 -8.22
N LEU A 59 1.57 0.00 -7.97
CA LEU A 59 1.34 0.72 -6.73
C LEU A 59 0.53 -0.14 -5.76
N TYR A 60 1.05 -0.33 -4.55
CA TYR A 60 0.37 -1.01 -3.45
C TYR A 60 0.05 -0.02 -2.32
N GLN A 61 -1.22 0.11 -1.96
CA GLN A 61 -1.62 0.91 -0.79
C GLN A 61 -1.48 0.07 0.47
N SER A 62 -0.44 0.37 1.25
CA SER A 62 -0.17 -0.27 2.54
C SER A 62 -0.87 0.46 3.70
N GLY A 63 -0.69 -0.02 4.93
CA GLY A 63 -1.11 0.68 6.13
C GLY A 63 -0.10 1.75 6.57
N GLY A 64 -0.59 2.94 6.96
CA GLY A 64 0.23 4.03 7.50
C GLY A 64 1.10 3.68 8.71
N PHE A 65 0.78 2.59 9.41
CA PHE A 65 1.51 2.11 10.59
C PHE A 65 2.37 0.86 10.32
N ALA A 66 2.47 0.39 9.07
CA ALA A 66 3.33 -0.73 8.71
C ALA A 66 4.81 -0.32 8.73
N ASN A 67 5.68 -1.17 9.27
CA ASN A 67 7.11 -1.03 9.08
C ASN A 67 7.47 -1.31 7.61
N VAL A 68 8.56 -0.72 7.14
CA VAL A 68 9.07 -0.99 5.79
C VAL A 68 10.57 -1.25 5.84
N PRO A 69 11.12 -2.05 4.93
CA PRO A 69 12.55 -2.36 4.92
C PRO A 69 13.42 -1.09 4.91
N GLY A 70 14.43 -1.07 5.78
CA GLY A 70 15.38 0.05 5.85
C GLY A 70 14.85 1.34 6.49
N GLN A 71 13.60 1.38 6.96
CA GLN A 71 13.06 2.55 7.66
C GLN A 71 12.43 2.16 9.00
N SER A 72 12.81 2.85 10.06
CA SER A 72 12.13 2.72 11.34
C SER A 72 10.96 3.69 11.43
N LEU A 73 9.81 3.24 11.91
CA LEU A 73 8.72 4.15 12.25
C LEU A 73 9.19 5.22 13.28
N PRO A 74 8.75 6.48 13.14
CA PRO A 74 8.97 7.49 14.18
C PRO A 74 8.47 7.01 15.54
N PHE A 75 9.09 7.49 16.63
CA PHE A 75 8.77 7.03 18.00
C PHE A 75 7.26 7.13 18.31
N MET A 76 6.63 8.26 17.98
CA MET A 76 5.20 8.47 18.16
C MET A 76 4.36 7.47 17.35
N THR A 77 4.75 7.19 16.10
CA THR A 77 4.09 6.20 15.25
C THR A 77 4.22 4.78 15.81
N LYS A 78 5.37 4.41 16.40
CA LYS A 78 5.55 3.13 17.11
C LYS A 78 4.64 3.02 18.32
N ALA A 79 4.51 4.09 19.11
CA ALA A 79 3.62 4.12 20.26
C ALA A 79 2.15 3.97 19.85
N ILE A 80 1.71 4.70 18.82
CA ILE A 80 0.36 4.58 18.26
C ILE A 80 0.11 3.17 17.72
N ARG A 81 1.06 2.60 16.97
CA ARG A 81 0.98 1.21 16.49
C ARG A 81 0.80 0.24 17.64
N HIS A 82 1.62 0.34 18.69
CA HIS A 82 1.53 -0.57 19.82
C HIS A 82 0.15 -0.48 20.50
N THR A 83 -0.36 0.73 20.69
CA THR A 83 -1.68 0.97 21.30
C THR A 83 -2.81 0.47 20.40
N LEU A 84 -2.86 0.88 19.14
CA LEU A 84 -3.94 0.52 18.21
C LEU A 84 -3.86 -0.95 17.77
N GLY A 85 -2.67 -1.41 17.40
CA GLY A 85 -2.42 -2.76 16.90
C GLY A 85 -2.66 -3.84 17.94
N ARG A 86 -2.31 -3.59 19.20
CA ARG A 86 -2.37 -4.61 20.26
C ARG A 86 -3.55 -4.46 21.22
N PHE A 87 -4.04 -3.25 21.48
CA PHE A 87 -4.99 -3.03 22.58
C PHE A 87 -6.35 -2.44 22.17
N VAL A 88 -6.43 -1.66 21.08
CA VAL A 88 -7.67 -0.94 20.74
C VAL A 88 -8.38 -1.54 19.53
N LEU A 89 -7.66 -1.72 18.42
CA LEU A 89 -8.24 -2.10 17.13
C LEU A 89 -7.77 -3.45 16.63
N GLY A 90 -6.83 -4.13 17.33
CA GLY A 90 -6.38 -5.46 16.97
C GLY A 90 -5.70 -5.55 15.58
N LEU A 91 -5.20 -4.44 15.05
CA LEU A 91 -4.71 -4.34 13.66
C LEU A 91 -3.37 -5.05 13.41
N GLU A 92 -2.72 -5.60 14.44
CA GLU A 92 -1.39 -6.19 14.31
C GLU A 92 -1.27 -7.25 13.19
N PRO A 93 -2.23 -8.19 13.00
CA PRO A 93 -2.18 -9.15 11.89
C PRO A 93 -2.20 -8.45 10.52
N ILE A 94 -3.02 -7.42 10.37
CA ILE A 94 -3.17 -6.65 9.13
C ILE A 94 -1.87 -5.89 8.83
N LEU A 95 -1.28 -5.26 9.85
CA LEU A 95 -0.03 -4.53 9.71
C LEU A 95 1.14 -5.45 9.37
N LYS A 96 1.21 -6.63 9.98
CA LYS A 96 2.23 -7.65 9.66
C LYS A 96 2.09 -8.20 8.25
N ASP A 97 0.86 -8.38 7.78
CA ASP A 97 0.62 -8.83 6.41
C ASP A 97 1.07 -7.76 5.39
N ASN A 98 0.77 -6.49 5.66
CA ASN A 98 1.26 -5.36 4.85
C ASN A 98 2.80 -5.22 4.86
N GLU A 99 3.45 -5.49 6.00
CA GLU A 99 4.90 -5.57 6.11
C GLU A 99 5.45 -6.69 5.22
N ALA A 100 4.84 -7.87 5.29
CA ALA A 100 5.26 -9.02 4.50
C ALA A 100 5.07 -8.79 2.98
N VAL A 101 3.99 -8.13 2.56
CA VAL A 101 3.81 -7.69 1.17
C VAL A 101 4.95 -6.76 0.74
N THR A 102 5.29 -5.77 1.58
CA THR A 102 6.35 -4.81 1.27
C THR A 102 7.70 -5.50 1.15
N GLU A 103 8.03 -6.40 2.08
CA GLU A 103 9.24 -7.22 2.02
C GLU A 103 9.29 -8.10 0.77
N PHE A 104 8.19 -8.75 0.43
CA PHE A 104 8.06 -9.55 -0.79
C PHE A 104 8.36 -8.71 -2.05
N MET A 105 7.75 -7.53 -2.16
CA MET A 105 7.95 -6.63 -3.31
C MET A 105 9.43 -6.22 -3.44
N VAL A 106 10.07 -5.82 -2.33
CA VAL A 106 11.50 -5.46 -2.31
C VAL A 106 12.39 -6.64 -2.71
N GLN A 107 12.10 -7.85 -2.22
CA GLN A 107 12.90 -9.03 -2.52
C GLN A 107 12.76 -9.49 -3.98
N ASN A 108 11.57 -9.34 -4.57
CA ASN A 108 11.27 -9.81 -5.93
C ASN A 108 11.51 -8.75 -7.01
N ASN A 109 11.64 -7.47 -6.66
CA ASN A 109 11.99 -6.42 -7.63
C ASN A 109 13.44 -6.51 -8.16
N LYS A 110 14.22 -7.52 -7.75
CA LYS A 110 15.59 -7.74 -8.24
C LYS A 110 15.66 -8.14 -9.72
N LYS A 111 14.52 -8.44 -10.35
CA LYS A 111 14.45 -8.81 -11.77
C LYS A 111 14.33 -7.61 -12.72
N GLU A 112 14.17 -6.40 -12.19
CA GLU A 112 14.02 -5.14 -12.96
C GLU A 112 12.93 -5.22 -14.05
N SER A 113 11.91 -6.07 -13.88
CA SER A 113 10.84 -6.26 -14.86
C SER A 113 9.85 -5.09 -14.90
N PHE A 114 9.63 -4.45 -13.75
CA PHE A 114 8.78 -3.28 -13.56
C PHE A 114 9.12 -2.64 -12.21
N ASP A 115 8.76 -1.37 -12.01
CA ASP A 115 8.94 -0.66 -10.74
C ASP A 115 7.74 -0.78 -9.81
N PHE A 116 7.91 -0.40 -8.54
CA PHE A 116 6.80 -0.37 -7.60
C PHE A 116 6.79 0.87 -6.71
N ILE A 117 5.62 1.17 -6.15
CA ILE A 117 5.42 2.23 -5.15
C ILE A 117 4.59 1.63 -4.01
N VAL A 118 4.97 1.88 -2.75
CA VAL A 118 4.15 1.49 -1.59
C VAL A 118 3.70 2.74 -0.84
N THR A 119 2.48 3.19 -1.11
CA THR A 119 1.93 4.35 -0.40
C THR A 119 1.47 3.96 0.99
N ARG A 120 1.82 4.79 1.98
CA ARG A 120 1.43 4.65 3.39
C ARG A 120 0.55 5.84 3.79
N PRO A 121 -0.75 5.81 3.48
CA PRO A 121 -1.64 6.92 3.83
C PRO A 121 -1.71 7.14 5.34
N SER A 122 -1.87 8.41 5.71
CA SER A 122 -2.31 8.83 7.05
C SER A 122 -3.72 8.29 7.36
N ILE A 123 -4.29 8.72 8.47
CA ILE A 123 -5.72 8.52 8.78
C ILE A 123 -6.55 8.97 7.57
N MET A 124 -7.54 8.17 7.16
CA MET A 124 -8.40 8.46 6.01
C MET A 124 -9.82 8.70 6.49
N GLU A 125 -10.43 9.80 6.05
CA GLU A 125 -11.78 10.20 6.43
C GLU A 125 -12.50 10.88 5.27
N GLU A 126 -13.84 10.92 5.32
CA GLU A 126 -14.60 11.82 4.46
C GLU A 126 -14.49 13.24 5.05
N LEU A 127 -13.93 14.17 4.28
CA LEU A 127 -13.63 15.52 4.76
C LEU A 127 -14.52 16.55 4.07
N SER A 128 -15.07 17.50 4.83
CA SER A 128 -15.84 18.62 4.27
C SER A 128 -14.98 19.63 3.52
N GLU A 129 -13.69 19.71 3.87
CA GLU A 129 -12.69 20.53 3.21
C GLU A 129 -11.49 19.66 2.84
N GLU A 130 -11.15 19.67 1.56
CA GLU A 130 -10.10 18.84 0.99
C GLU A 130 -8.80 19.64 0.85
N LYS A 131 -7.70 19.08 1.36
CA LYS A 131 -6.35 19.60 1.12
C LYS A 131 -5.60 18.65 0.18
N PRO A 132 -4.89 19.18 -0.83
CA PRO A 132 -4.01 18.36 -1.65
C PRO A 132 -3.02 17.59 -0.77
N VAL A 133 -2.64 16.40 -1.19
CA VAL A 133 -1.68 15.55 -0.48
C VAL A 133 -0.33 15.50 -1.19
N GLN A 134 0.69 15.03 -0.48
CA GLN A 134 2.05 14.86 -0.99
C GLN A 134 2.73 13.63 -0.38
N ALA A 135 3.78 13.17 -1.05
CA ALA A 135 4.71 12.19 -0.51
C ALA A 135 5.56 12.83 0.61
N ASN A 136 5.70 12.12 1.72
CA ASN A 136 6.69 12.41 2.76
C ASN A 136 7.47 11.13 3.09
N HIS A 137 8.79 11.19 3.01
CA HIS A 137 9.65 10.03 3.26
C HIS A 137 10.12 9.91 4.72
N GLU A 138 9.99 10.98 5.51
CA GLU A 138 10.53 11.06 6.87
C GLU A 138 9.49 10.67 7.91
N ALA A 139 8.26 11.17 7.77
CA ALA A 139 7.22 10.97 8.76
C ALA A 139 5.81 10.95 8.16
N GLY A 140 4.95 10.14 8.77
CA GLY A 140 3.51 10.23 8.57
C GLY A 140 2.93 11.48 9.24
N SER A 141 1.66 11.74 8.98
CA SER A 141 0.90 12.80 9.63
C SER A 141 -0.12 12.20 10.61
N SER A 142 -0.55 12.98 11.59
CA SER A 142 -1.76 12.68 12.38
C SER A 142 -3.01 13.36 11.80
N THR A 143 -2.84 14.17 10.75
CA THR A 143 -3.94 14.82 10.04
C THR A 143 -4.56 13.84 9.05
N ALA A 144 -5.90 13.78 9.05
CA ALA A 144 -6.62 12.96 8.10
C ALA A 144 -6.46 13.47 6.66
N ILE A 145 -6.54 12.56 5.70
CA ILE A 145 -6.61 12.83 4.27
C ILE A 145 -7.92 12.29 3.70
N SER A 146 -8.46 12.91 2.64
CA SER A 146 -9.64 12.38 1.98
C SER A 146 -9.32 11.22 1.05
N PHE A 147 -10.29 10.32 0.86
CA PHE A 147 -10.18 9.22 -0.09
C PHE A 147 -9.95 9.72 -1.53
N ALA A 148 -10.60 10.82 -1.91
CA ALA A 148 -10.44 11.41 -3.24
C ALA A 148 -9.02 11.94 -3.48
N ASN A 149 -8.43 12.64 -2.50
CA ASN A 149 -7.06 13.12 -2.61
C ASN A 149 -6.04 11.98 -2.65
N LEU A 150 -6.25 10.91 -1.87
CA LEU A 150 -5.40 9.73 -1.93
C LEU A 150 -5.49 9.05 -3.31
N ALA A 151 -6.70 8.90 -3.85
CA ALA A 151 -6.90 8.32 -5.17
C ALA A 151 -6.21 9.14 -6.27
N ALA A 152 -6.37 10.47 -6.25
CA ALA A 152 -5.69 11.37 -7.18
C ALA A 152 -4.17 11.22 -7.08
N PHE A 153 -3.63 11.25 -5.86
CA PHE A 153 -2.21 11.04 -5.61
C PHE A 153 -1.70 9.69 -6.12
N SER A 154 -2.44 8.60 -5.89
CA SER A 154 -2.07 7.27 -6.37
C SER A 154 -1.99 7.20 -7.90
N VAL A 155 -2.90 7.87 -8.61
CA VAL A 155 -2.87 7.93 -10.08
C VAL A 155 -1.67 8.76 -10.55
N ASP A 156 -1.48 9.95 -10.00
CA ASP A 156 -0.38 10.85 -10.38
C ASP A 156 1.01 10.23 -10.11
N SER A 157 1.12 9.44 -9.04
CA SER A 157 2.36 8.76 -8.63
C SER A 157 2.84 7.72 -9.63
N LEU A 158 1.96 7.16 -10.47
CA LEU A 158 2.33 6.09 -11.42
C LEU A 158 3.36 6.54 -12.46
N THR A 159 3.51 7.84 -12.67
CA THR A 159 4.48 8.41 -13.62
C THR A 159 5.59 9.20 -12.93
N ASP A 160 5.59 9.27 -11.59
CA ASP A 160 6.61 9.95 -10.82
C ASP A 160 7.75 8.97 -10.48
N GLU A 161 8.77 8.94 -11.34
CA GLU A 161 9.95 8.10 -11.17
C GLU A 161 10.70 8.38 -9.85
N SER A 162 10.52 9.57 -9.26
CA SER A 162 11.11 9.88 -7.97
C SER A 162 10.52 9.04 -6.83
N LEU A 163 9.38 8.35 -7.04
CA LEU A 163 8.72 7.49 -6.06
C LEU A 163 9.01 5.99 -6.27
N TYR A 164 9.67 5.61 -7.35
CA TYR A 164 9.90 4.20 -7.68
C TYR A 164 10.83 3.52 -6.67
N GLY A 165 10.44 2.33 -6.23
CA GLY A 165 11.10 1.56 -5.18
C GLY A 165 10.97 2.16 -3.78
N LYS A 166 10.10 3.17 -3.59
CA LYS A 166 9.95 3.88 -2.31
C LYS A 166 8.63 3.57 -1.61
N PHE A 167 8.61 3.94 -0.32
CA PHE A 167 7.49 3.72 0.58
C PHE A 167 6.97 5.06 1.17
N PRO A 168 6.52 6.04 0.35
CA PRO A 168 6.16 7.35 0.88
C PRO A 168 4.97 7.27 1.84
N PHE A 169 5.01 8.06 2.92
CA PHE A 169 3.79 8.47 3.59
C PHE A 169 3.01 9.40 2.68
N VAL A 170 1.68 9.30 2.69
CA VAL A 170 0.81 10.27 2.01
C VAL A 170 0.18 11.18 3.06
N VAL A 171 0.55 12.45 3.02
CA VAL A 171 0.20 13.45 4.04
C VAL A 171 -0.36 14.71 3.38
N PRO A 172 -1.15 15.54 4.09
CA PRO A 172 -1.58 16.82 3.55
C PRO A 172 -0.37 17.70 3.18
N LYS A 173 -0.49 18.48 2.11
CA LYS A 173 0.48 19.53 1.79
C LYS A 173 0.47 20.59 2.88
N THR A 174 1.66 20.90 3.39
CA THR A 174 1.90 22.08 4.22
C THR A 174 2.09 23.28 3.31
N GLU A 175 1.45 24.40 3.65
CA GLU A 175 1.69 25.70 3.00
C GLU A 175 3.12 26.22 3.24
#